data_AF-A0A432QHX2-F1
#
_entry.id   AF-A0A432QHX2-F1
#
_cell.length_a   1.000
_cell.length_b   1.000
_cell.length_c   1.000
_cell.angle_alpha   90.00
_cell.angle_beta   90.00
_cell.angle_gamma   90.00
#
_symmetry.space_group_name_H-M   'P 1'
#
loop_
_entity.id
_entity.type
_entity.pdbx_description
1 polymer ?
#
loop_
_entity_poly.entity_id
_entity_poly.type
_entity_poly.pdbx_seq_one_letter_code
_entity_poly.pdbx_strand_id
1 'polypeptide(L)'
;PSLWRYLRQSGENAFVFFESLLTVCKERGFFQRAATQELMVEILVAHISGRSDFELLRELLIFDWLRCGHRFLPEIFRGQSLADQRSRLRKTMPLGYEPLYTERERNHFFKQGIFYPFSAPTLRLVGMDPEGDISMVCFLEKSDGDLYGLRKYALLPIIFKEFP
;
A
#
# COMPACT_ATOMS: atom_id res chain seq x y z
N PRO A 1 -3.14 4.98 10.02
CA PRO A 1 -2.91 3.64 9.41
C PRO A 1 -4.25 2.93 9.16
N SER A 2 -4.44 2.43 7.95
CA SER A 2 -5.66 1.81 7.47
C SER A 2 -5.93 0.44 8.11
N LEU A 3 -4.89 -0.33 8.44
CA LEU A 3 -5.04 -1.63 9.13
C LEU A 3 -5.80 -1.48 10.47
N TRP A 4 -5.32 -0.59 11.34
CA TRP A 4 -5.93 -0.38 12.67
C TRP A 4 -7.35 0.19 12.60
N ARG A 5 -7.65 0.94 11.53
CA ARG A 5 -9.02 1.39 11.29
C ARG A 5 -9.92 0.21 10.94
N TYR A 6 -9.47 -0.67 10.05
CA TYR A 6 -10.21 -1.86 9.66
C TYR A 6 -10.49 -2.78 10.86
N LEU A 7 -9.46 -3.14 11.64
CA LEU A 7 -9.64 -4.02 12.82
C LEU A 7 -10.63 -3.45 13.84
N ARG A 8 -10.62 -2.12 14.05
CA ARG A 8 -11.63 -1.48 14.93
C ARG A 8 -13.04 -1.51 14.34
N GLN A 9 -13.17 -1.34 13.02
CA GLN A 9 -14.47 -1.34 12.35
C GLN A 9 -15.06 -2.75 12.23
N SER A 10 -14.23 -3.78 12.12
CA SER A 10 -14.66 -5.18 12.09
C SER A 10 -15.07 -5.72 13.46
N GLY A 11 -14.92 -4.93 14.53
CA GLY A 11 -15.19 -5.37 15.89
C GLY A 11 -14.15 -6.32 16.45
N GLU A 12 -12.94 -6.33 15.90
CA GLU A 12 -11.83 -7.16 16.40
C GLU A 12 -11.56 -6.83 17.87
N ASN A 13 -11.48 -7.87 18.71
CA ASN A 13 -11.08 -7.69 20.10
C ASN A 13 -9.58 -7.35 20.16
N ALA A 14 -9.28 -6.09 20.44
CA ALA A 14 -7.91 -5.60 20.48
C ALA A 14 -7.02 -6.38 21.48
N PHE A 15 -7.55 -6.78 22.65
CA PHE A 15 -6.78 -7.55 23.62
C PHE A 15 -6.37 -8.90 23.03
N VAL A 16 -7.33 -9.64 22.47
CA VAL A 16 -7.08 -10.97 21.88
C VAL A 16 -6.13 -10.86 20.68
N PHE A 17 -6.30 -9.83 19.84
CA PHE A 17 -5.40 -9.56 18.72
C PHE A 17 -3.96 -9.32 19.19
N PHE A 18 -3.75 -8.42 20.15
CA PHE A 18 -2.39 -8.12 20.62
C PHE A 18 -1.77 -9.25 21.44
N GLU A 19 -2.56 -10.01 22.19
CA GLU A 19 -2.09 -11.19 22.92
C GLU A 19 -1.59 -12.27 21.96
N SER A 20 -2.35 -12.56 20.91
CA SER A 20 -1.96 -13.54 19.88
C SER A 20 -0.77 -13.04 19.04
N LEU A 21 -0.73 -11.76 18.67
CA LEU A 21 0.43 -11.14 18.02
C LEU A 21 1.69 -11.24 18.90
N LEU A 22 1.56 -11.02 20.22
CA LEU A 22 2.67 -11.14 21.16
C LEU A 22 3.25 -12.56 21.19
N THR A 23 2.42 -13.59 21.08
CA THR A 23 2.88 -14.98 20.96
C THR A 23 3.77 -15.15 19.73
N VAL A 24 3.34 -14.65 18.56
CA VAL A 24 4.16 -14.71 17.33
C VAL A 24 5.46 -13.90 17.48
N CYS A 25 5.42 -12.73 18.13
CA CYS A 25 6.61 -11.94 18.43
C CYS A 25 7.63 -12.73 19.27
N LYS A 26 7.18 -13.45 20.30
CA LYS A 26 8.04 -14.27 21.16
C LYS A 26 8.66 -15.43 20.39
N GLU A 27 7.85 -16.15 19.61
CA GLU A 27 8.32 -17.29 18.79
C GLU A 27 9.37 -16.88 17.76
N ARG A 28 9.24 -15.68 17.18
CA ARG A 28 10.17 -15.15 16.17
C ARG A 28 11.35 -14.35 16.74
N GLY A 29 11.49 -14.32 18.07
CA GLY A 29 12.58 -13.62 18.76
C GLY A 29 12.57 -12.11 18.54
N PHE A 30 11.39 -11.50 18.36
CA PHE A 30 11.25 -10.09 18.00
C PHE A 30 11.99 -9.16 18.97
N PHE A 31 11.88 -9.42 20.27
CA PHE A 31 12.47 -8.58 21.32
C PHE A 31 13.98 -8.77 21.48
N GLN A 32 14.55 -9.82 20.89
CA GLN A 32 15.98 -10.12 20.89
C GLN A 32 16.66 -9.67 19.59
N ARG A 33 15.88 -9.31 18.56
CA ARG A 33 16.34 -8.82 17.26
C ARG A 33 16.21 -7.29 17.20
N ALA A 34 16.89 -6.66 16.24
CA ALA A 34 16.62 -5.26 15.93
C ALA A 34 15.16 -5.13 15.46
N ALA A 35 14.39 -4.28 16.16
CA ALA A 35 12.98 -4.03 15.84
C ALA A 35 12.86 -3.16 14.58
N THR A 36 13.00 -3.78 13.41
CA THR A 36 12.79 -3.11 12.12
C THR A 36 11.32 -3.13 11.72
N GLN A 37 10.90 -2.15 10.93
CA GLN A 37 9.54 -2.14 10.37
C GLN A 37 9.29 -3.34 9.47
N GLU A 38 10.32 -3.83 8.76
CA GLU A 38 10.25 -5.04 7.94
C GLU A 38 9.96 -6.28 8.78
N LEU A 39 10.68 -6.47 9.89
CA LEU A 39 10.43 -7.58 10.80
C LEU A 39 9.02 -7.51 11.42
N MET A 40 8.55 -6.32 11.79
CA MET A 40 7.18 -6.14 12.28
C MET A 40 6.15 -6.51 11.21
N VAL A 41 6.36 -6.11 9.96
CA VAL A 41 5.48 -6.49 8.84
C VAL A 41 5.48 -8.00 8.62
N GLU A 42 6.63 -8.67 8.66
CA GLU A 42 6.71 -10.13 8.56
C GLU A 42 5.92 -10.83 9.66
N ILE A 43 6.03 -10.34 10.90
CA ILE A 43 5.29 -10.87 12.05
C ILE A 43 3.78 -10.64 11.88
N LEU A 44 3.37 -9.44 11.46
CA LEU A 44 1.97 -9.12 11.19
C LEU A 44 1.41 -10.04 10.12
N VAL A 45 2.12 -10.20 8.98
CA VAL A 45 1.71 -11.11 7.89
C VAL A 45 1.59 -12.54 8.38
N ALA A 46 2.55 -13.02 9.17
CA ALA A 46 2.50 -14.36 9.74
C ALA A 46 1.30 -14.54 10.70
N HIS A 47 0.97 -13.50 11.47
CA HIS A 47 -0.16 -13.51 12.38
C HIS A 47 -1.52 -13.54 11.66
N ILE A 48 -1.65 -12.86 10.52
CA ILE A 48 -2.91 -12.77 9.77
C ILE A 48 -3.10 -13.86 8.70
N SER A 49 -2.09 -14.69 8.44
CA SER A 49 -2.06 -15.61 7.28
C SER A 49 -3.20 -16.63 7.23
N GLY A 50 -3.70 -17.04 8.40
CA GLY A 50 -4.81 -18.00 8.52
C GLY A 50 -6.21 -17.37 8.47
N ARG A 51 -6.32 -16.06 8.31
CA ARG A 51 -7.63 -15.37 8.34
C ARG A 51 -8.31 -15.40 6.97
N SER A 52 -9.65 -15.40 6.98
CA SER A 52 -10.45 -15.33 5.74
C SER A 52 -10.34 -13.99 5.01
N ASP A 53 -9.99 -12.92 5.74
CA ASP A 53 -9.76 -11.56 5.24
C ASP A 53 -8.26 -11.26 4.96
N PHE A 54 -7.41 -12.30 4.87
CA PHE A 54 -5.96 -12.16 4.72
C PHE A 54 -5.55 -11.23 3.57
N GLU A 55 -6.11 -11.42 2.37
CA GLU A 55 -5.76 -10.65 1.17
C GLU A 55 -5.99 -9.15 1.38
N LEU A 56 -7.11 -8.80 2.02
CA LEU A 56 -7.49 -7.43 2.36
C LEU A 56 -6.50 -6.83 3.37
N LEU A 57 -6.21 -7.55 4.45
CA LEU A 57 -5.26 -7.12 5.47
C LEU A 57 -3.84 -6.96 4.91
N ARG A 58 -3.42 -7.85 4.01
CA ARG A 58 -2.14 -7.75 3.30
C ARG A 58 -2.07 -6.48 2.46
N GLU A 59 -3.10 -6.19 1.68
CA GLU A 59 -3.14 -4.96 0.88
C GLU A 59 -3.16 -3.70 1.76
N LEU A 60 -3.86 -3.71 2.90
CA LEU A 60 -3.83 -2.59 3.86
C LEU A 60 -2.44 -2.37 4.45
N LEU A 61 -1.67 -3.44 4.73
CA LEU A 61 -0.27 -3.34 5.16
C LEU A 61 0.61 -2.71 4.08
N ILE A 62 0.45 -3.13 2.83
CA ILE A 62 1.17 -2.55 1.68
C ILE A 62 0.83 -1.06 1.53
N PHE A 63 -0.46 -0.72 1.63
CA PHE A 63 -0.92 0.67 1.55
C PHE A 63 -0.30 1.54 2.64
N ASP A 64 -0.35 1.10 3.90
CA ASP A 64 0.25 1.82 5.03
C ASP A 64 1.76 1.95 4.86
N TRP A 65 2.44 0.89 4.41
CA TRP A 65 3.88 0.90 4.13
C TRP A 65 4.28 1.96 3.09
N LEU A 66 3.61 1.98 1.94
CA LEU A 66 3.88 2.95 0.86
C LEU A 66 3.52 4.37 1.27
N ARG A 67 2.42 4.55 2.02
CA ARG A 67 1.97 5.82 2.57
C ARG A 67 2.95 6.40 3.60
N CYS A 68 3.64 5.56 4.36
CA CYS A 68 4.69 5.96 5.30
C CYS A 68 6.01 6.39 4.63
N GLY A 69 6.10 6.36 3.29
CA GLY A 69 7.27 6.88 2.57
C GLY A 69 8.28 5.82 2.13
N HIS A 70 8.05 4.54 2.45
CA HIS A 70 8.92 3.47 1.97
C HIS A 70 8.86 3.33 0.45
N ARG A 71 10.03 3.18 -0.18
CA ARG A 71 10.15 3.09 -1.64
C ARG A 71 10.19 1.67 -2.20
N PHE A 72 10.51 0.71 -1.33
CA PHE A 72 10.63 -0.70 -1.66
C PHE A 72 9.68 -1.48 -0.78
N LEU A 73 9.03 -2.50 -1.33
CA LEU A 73 8.21 -3.40 -0.55
C LEU A 73 9.11 -4.39 0.21
N PRO A 74 8.74 -4.77 1.46
CA PRO A 74 9.32 -5.89 2.18
C PRO A 74 9.35 -7.15 1.33
N GLU A 75 10.33 -8.02 1.56
CA GLU A 75 10.46 -9.25 0.76
C GLU A 75 9.22 -10.14 0.84
N ILE A 76 8.50 -10.12 1.97
CA ILE A 76 7.26 -10.89 2.16
C ILE A 76 6.12 -10.46 1.23
N PHE A 77 6.19 -9.26 0.63
CA PHE A 77 5.24 -8.77 -0.37
C PHE A 77 5.80 -8.86 -1.80
N ARG A 78 6.94 -9.53 -2.00
CA ARG A 78 7.55 -9.68 -3.32
C ARG A 78 6.59 -10.44 -4.24
N GLY A 79 6.25 -9.82 -5.36
CA GLY A 79 5.40 -10.39 -6.40
C GLY A 79 5.54 -9.59 -7.68
N GLN A 80 4.84 -8.46 -7.76
CA GLN A 80 4.96 -7.55 -8.90
C GLN A 80 5.97 -6.42 -8.63
N SER A 81 6.85 -6.19 -9.59
CA SER A 81 7.85 -5.12 -9.52
C SER A 81 7.17 -3.75 -9.63
N LEU A 82 7.39 -2.88 -8.64
CA LEU A 82 6.99 -1.47 -8.70
C LEU A 82 7.57 -0.76 -9.94
N ALA A 83 8.76 -1.18 -10.38
CA ALA A 83 9.40 -0.61 -11.57
C ALA A 83 8.67 -1.01 -12.85
N ASP A 84 8.14 -2.24 -12.92
CA ASP A 84 7.39 -2.72 -14.08
C ASP A 84 6.04 -2.03 -14.16
N GLN A 85 5.37 -1.84 -13.03
CA GLN A 85 4.12 -1.08 -12.96
C GLN A 85 4.32 0.36 -13.44
N ARG A 86 5.36 1.04 -12.95
CA ARG A 86 5.73 2.38 -13.44
C ARG A 86 6.02 2.38 -14.95
N SER A 87 6.77 1.40 -15.43
CA SER A 87 7.13 1.28 -16.86
C SER A 87 5.89 1.12 -17.73
N ARG A 88 4.95 0.26 -17.31
CA ARG A 88 3.66 0.06 -17.98
C ARG A 88 2.84 1.34 -18.01
N LEU A 89 2.64 1.98 -16.85
CA LEU A 89 1.87 3.23 -16.76
C LEU A 89 2.47 4.35 -17.59
N ARG A 90 3.80 4.46 -17.65
CA ARG A 90 4.47 5.45 -18.50
C ARG A 90 4.24 5.21 -19.99
N LYS A 91 3.87 4.00 -20.42
CA LYS A 91 3.51 3.71 -21.81
C LYS A 91 2.03 3.93 -22.10
N THR A 92 1.16 3.65 -21.13
CA THR A 92 -0.30 3.66 -21.34
C THR A 92 -0.96 4.98 -20.98
N MET A 93 -0.41 5.73 -20.03
CA MET A 93 -0.97 7.02 -19.60
C MET A 93 -0.72 8.13 -20.63
N PRO A 94 -1.66 9.08 -20.77
CA PRO A 94 -1.53 10.19 -21.71
C PRO A 94 -0.32 11.09 -21.43
N LEU A 95 -0.06 12.02 -22.34
CA LEU A 95 1.04 12.97 -22.20
C LEU A 95 0.79 13.99 -21.08
N GLY A 96 -0.45 14.45 -20.90
CA GLY A 96 -0.89 15.26 -19.76
C GLY A 96 -2.14 14.66 -19.13
N TYR A 97 -2.24 14.76 -17.81
CA TYR A 97 -3.40 14.27 -17.06
C TYR A 97 -3.64 15.16 -15.83
N GLU A 98 -4.42 16.22 -16.01
CA GLU A 98 -4.78 17.14 -14.92
C GLU A 98 -5.77 16.46 -13.95
N PRO A 99 -5.65 16.69 -12.62
CA PRO A 99 -4.71 17.60 -11.96
C PRO A 99 -3.36 16.94 -11.55
N LEU A 100 -3.03 15.76 -12.08
CA LEU A 100 -1.85 15.01 -11.63
C LEU A 100 -0.54 15.49 -12.24
N TYR A 101 -0.52 15.81 -13.54
CA TYR A 101 0.66 16.35 -14.22
C TYR A 101 0.32 16.96 -15.58
N THR A 102 1.09 18.00 -15.95
CA THR A 102 1.19 18.48 -17.33
C THR A 102 2.16 17.62 -18.15
N GLU A 103 2.14 17.78 -19.48
CA GLU A 103 3.13 17.15 -20.38
C GLU A 103 4.59 17.44 -19.98
N ARG A 104 4.86 18.66 -19.52
CA ARG A 104 6.19 19.08 -19.06
C ARG A 104 6.61 18.36 -17.79
N GLU A 105 5.67 18.07 -16.91
CA GLU A 105 5.91 17.46 -15.59
C GLU A 105 5.86 15.94 -15.60
N ARG A 106 5.34 15.32 -16.67
CA ARG A 106 5.14 13.88 -16.80
C ARG A 106 6.36 13.05 -16.38
N ASN A 107 7.55 13.41 -16.86
CA ASN A 107 8.78 12.68 -16.50
C ASN A 107 9.12 12.79 -15.01
N HIS A 108 8.89 13.96 -14.41
CA HIS A 108 9.08 14.17 -12.98
C HIS A 108 8.06 13.37 -12.16
N PHE A 109 6.78 13.41 -12.56
CA PHE A 109 5.69 12.63 -11.94
C PHE A 109 6.02 11.14 -11.89
N PHE A 110 6.38 10.52 -13.03
CA PHE A 110 6.74 9.10 -13.05
C PHE A 110 8.05 8.80 -12.30
N LYS A 111 8.98 9.75 -12.21
CA LYS A 111 10.23 9.56 -11.47
C LYS A 111 10.01 9.54 -9.96
N GLN A 112 9.14 10.41 -9.45
CA GLN A 112 8.88 10.57 -8.02
C GLN A 112 7.76 9.65 -7.49
N GLY A 113 6.80 9.32 -8.35
CA GLY A 113 5.66 8.51 -7.97
C GLY A 113 6.02 7.04 -7.70
N ILE A 114 5.36 6.46 -6.71
CA ILE A 114 5.27 5.01 -6.53
C ILE A 114 3.89 4.56 -6.95
N PHE A 115 3.83 3.45 -7.69
CA PHE A 115 2.60 2.97 -8.29
C PHE A 115 2.35 1.53 -7.84
N TYR A 116 1.17 1.27 -7.28
CA TYR A 116 0.79 -0.08 -6.85
C TYR A 116 -0.70 -0.34 -7.12
N PRO A 117 -1.06 -1.51 -7.69
CA PRO A 117 -2.44 -1.90 -7.90
C PRO A 117 -3.07 -2.37 -6.58
N PHE A 118 -4.30 -1.95 -6.30
CA PHE A 118 -5.06 -2.42 -5.14
C PHE A 118 -6.44 -2.89 -5.57
N SER A 119 -6.96 -3.86 -4.83
CA SER A 119 -8.34 -4.32 -5.00
C SER A 119 -9.35 -3.24 -4.61
N ALA A 120 -10.55 -3.30 -5.21
CA ALA A 120 -11.63 -2.39 -4.87
C ALA A 120 -12.04 -2.41 -3.38
N PRO A 121 -12.12 -3.58 -2.70
CA PRO A 121 -12.35 -3.63 -1.26
C PRO A 121 -11.35 -2.79 -0.44
N THR A 122 -10.05 -2.89 -0.73
CA THR A 122 -9.01 -2.10 -0.05
C THR A 122 -9.22 -0.61 -0.30
N LEU A 123 -9.47 -0.23 -1.55
CA LEU A 123 -9.63 1.17 -1.96
C LEU A 123 -10.84 1.83 -1.29
N ARG A 124 -11.97 1.13 -1.22
CA ARG A 124 -13.16 1.59 -0.50
C ARG A 124 -12.88 1.79 0.98
N LEU A 125 -12.14 0.87 1.62
CA LEU A 125 -11.75 1.02 3.03
C LEU A 125 -10.80 2.20 3.27
N VAL A 126 -9.97 2.58 2.30
CA VAL A 126 -9.12 3.78 2.41
C VAL A 126 -9.83 5.08 2.07
N GLY A 127 -11.12 5.01 1.69
CA GLY A 127 -11.96 6.17 1.38
C GLY A 127 -11.88 6.62 -0.07
N MET A 128 -11.58 5.69 -0.98
CA MET A 128 -11.55 5.94 -2.42
C MET A 128 -12.70 5.22 -3.13
N ASP A 129 -13.02 5.68 -4.34
CA ASP A 129 -14.02 5.08 -5.20
C ASP A 129 -13.37 4.52 -6.48
N PRO A 130 -13.03 3.22 -6.51
CA PRO A 130 -12.39 2.59 -7.65
C PRO A 130 -13.38 2.28 -8.78
N GLU A 131 -12.93 2.48 -10.01
CA GLU A 131 -13.61 1.95 -11.20
C GLU A 131 -13.11 0.52 -11.45
N GLY A 132 -13.99 -0.47 -11.25
CA GLY A 132 -13.69 -1.89 -11.45
C GLY A 132 -13.06 -2.58 -10.24
N ASP A 133 -12.54 -3.80 -10.44
CA ASP A 133 -12.07 -4.67 -9.36
C ASP A 133 -10.67 -4.34 -8.85
N ILE A 134 -9.83 -3.76 -9.71
CA ILE A 134 -8.45 -3.36 -9.40
C ILE A 134 -8.22 -1.95 -9.94
N SER A 135 -7.69 -1.06 -9.11
CA SER A 135 -7.28 0.28 -9.54
C SER A 135 -5.86 0.61 -9.08
N MET A 136 -5.22 1.53 -9.79
CA MET A 136 -3.81 1.86 -9.59
C MET A 136 -3.72 3.09 -8.69
N VAL A 137 -2.99 2.98 -7.59
CA VAL A 137 -2.73 4.11 -6.70
C VAL A 137 -1.35 4.65 -6.97
N CYS A 138 -1.26 5.96 -7.13
CA CYS A 138 0.00 6.69 -7.12
C CYS A 138 0.23 7.29 -5.74
N PHE A 139 1.42 7.07 -5.17
CA PHE A 139 1.91 7.75 -3.97
C PHE A 139 2.97 8.77 -4.37
N LEU A 140 2.75 10.02 -3.99
CA LEU A 140 3.62 11.15 -4.30
C LEU A 140 4.34 11.65 -3.06
N GLU A 141 5.54 12.18 -3.27
CA GLU A 141 6.26 12.87 -2.20
C GLU A 141 5.51 14.12 -1.74
N LYS A 142 5.78 14.50 -0.50
CA LYS A 142 5.09 15.56 0.23
C LYS A 142 5.27 16.93 -0.44
N SER A 143 4.29 17.82 -0.25
CA SER A 143 4.46 19.29 -0.32
C SER A 143 4.70 19.80 1.11
N ASP A 144 5.68 20.66 1.34
CA ASP A 144 6.08 21.14 2.68
C ASP A 144 4.87 21.51 3.58
N GLY A 145 4.83 21.01 4.84
CA GLY A 145 3.81 21.42 5.84
C GLY A 145 3.13 20.33 6.72
N ASP A 146 3.02 19.08 6.28
CA ASP A 146 2.30 18.03 7.05
C ASP A 146 3.07 17.45 8.25
N LEU A 147 2.43 17.37 9.43
CA LEU A 147 3.02 17.04 10.74
C LEU A 147 3.51 15.58 10.84
N TYR A 148 2.92 14.67 10.06
CA TYR A 148 3.15 13.22 10.17
C TYR A 148 4.02 12.63 9.05
N GLY A 149 4.43 13.44 8.06
CA GLY A 149 5.32 12.99 6.98
C GLY A 149 4.75 11.94 6.02
N LEU A 150 3.42 11.75 5.99
CA LEU A 150 2.78 10.77 5.13
C LEU A 150 2.74 11.25 3.66
N ARG A 151 2.89 10.31 2.72
CA ARG A 151 2.74 10.60 1.29
C ARG A 151 1.30 10.93 0.93
N LYS A 152 1.14 11.87 0.00
CA LYS A 152 -0.11 12.07 -0.72
C LYS A 152 -0.34 10.87 -1.64
N TYR A 153 -1.60 10.55 -1.90
CA TYR A 153 -1.95 9.47 -2.80
C TYR A 153 -3.16 9.84 -3.65
N ALA A 154 -3.26 9.26 -4.84
CA ALA A 154 -4.37 9.44 -5.75
C ALA A 154 -4.67 8.16 -6.53
N LEU A 155 -5.94 7.93 -6.85
CA LEU A 155 -6.32 6.95 -7.86
C LEU A 155 -5.90 7.45 -9.25
N LEU A 156 -5.32 6.56 -10.04
CA LEU A 156 -5.13 6.78 -11.46
C LEU A 156 -6.32 6.16 -12.22
N PRO A 157 -6.83 6.82 -13.26
CA PRO A 157 -7.74 6.15 -14.18
C PRO A 157 -6.97 5.01 -14.84
N ILE A 158 -7.36 3.76 -14.61
CA ILE A 158 -6.76 2.71 -15.44
C ILE A 158 -7.54 2.64 -16.75
N ILE A 159 -6.97 3.20 -17.82
CA ILE A 159 -7.38 2.84 -19.17
C ILE A 159 -6.72 1.49 -19.48
N PHE A 160 -7.32 0.39 -19.00
CA PHE A 160 -7.04 -0.92 -19.57
C PHE A 160 -7.78 -0.97 -20.90
N LYS A 161 -7.16 -0.46 -21.97
CA LYS A 161 -7.41 -1.11 -23.26
C LYS A 161 -6.73 -2.46 -23.14
N GLU A 162 -7.53 -3.52 -23.03
CA GLU A 162 -7.07 -4.87 -23.30
C GLU A 162 -6.36 -4.81 -24.66
N PHE A 163 -5.03 -4.93 -24.63
CA PHE A 163 -4.30 -5.22 -25.85
C PHE A 163 -4.27 -6.74 -25.96
N PRO A 164 -4.71 -7.30 -27.10
CA PRO A 164 -4.77 -8.74 -27.33
C PRO A 164 -3.40 -9.41 -27.22
#